data_AF-A0AA43THL6-F1
#
_entry.id   AF-A0AA43THL6-F1
#
_cell.length_a   1.000
_cell.length_b   1.000
_cell.length_c   1.000
_cell.angle_alpha   90.00
_cell.angle_beta   90.00
_cell.angle_gamma   90.00
#
_symmetry.space_group_name_H-M   'P 1'
#
loop_
_entity.id
_entity.type
_entity.pdbx_description
1 polymer ?
#
loop_
_entity_poly.entity_id
_entity_poly.type
_entity_poly.pdbx_seq_one_letter_code
_entity_poly.pdbx_strand_id
1 'polypeptide(L)'
;MFFKLLKKAGHNLESWQQETGLAIAKRLLVVCMACVVVWEIAAAKSEKAKTLRTFLIKLSGRQMEWGKSFTNPALLAGLWVFLSMQEVLDCYSPEELATLQETAQDFLM
;
A
#
# COMPACT_ATOMS: atom_id res chain seq x y z
N MET A 1 5.51 16.70 -5.00
CA MET A 1 4.97 15.64 -4.11
C MET A 1 4.97 14.26 -4.79
N PHE A 2 4.51 14.15 -6.04
CA PHE A 2 4.59 12.95 -6.89
C PHE A 2 6.00 12.31 -6.96
N PHE A 3 7.02 13.09 -7.31
CA PHE A 3 8.41 12.60 -7.38
C PHE A 3 8.98 12.09 -6.04
N LYS A 4 8.43 12.54 -4.89
CA LYS A 4 8.85 12.04 -3.56
C LYS A 4 8.33 10.63 -3.28
N LEU A 5 7.09 10.33 -3.68
CA LEU A 5 6.52 8.98 -3.59
C LEU A 5 7.26 8.00 -4.50
N LEU A 6 7.58 8.47 -5.71
CA LEU A 6 8.28 7.70 -6.74
C LEU A 6 9.71 7.33 -6.32
N LYS A 7 10.50 8.31 -5.85
CA LYS A 7 11.95 8.12 -5.60
C LYS A 7 12.27 7.53 -4.22
N LYS A 8 11.58 7.97 -3.15
CA LYS A 8 12.11 7.79 -1.77
C LYS A 8 11.14 7.22 -0.74
N ALA A 9 9.82 7.33 -0.94
CA ALA A 9 8.84 7.08 0.14
C ALA A 9 7.86 5.91 -0.11
N GLY A 10 7.80 5.37 -1.32
CA GLY A 10 6.86 4.29 -1.67
C GLY A 10 7.44 3.21 -2.57
N HIS A 11 8.16 3.58 -3.64
CA HIS A 11 8.56 2.60 -4.66
C HIS A 11 10.07 2.44 -4.86
N ASN A 12 10.93 3.24 -4.22
CA ASN A 12 12.39 3.19 -4.33
C ASN A 12 12.87 2.92 -5.77
N LEU A 13 12.47 3.81 -6.69
CA LEU A 13 12.82 3.70 -8.12
C LEU A 13 14.32 3.44 -8.35
N GLU A 14 15.17 4.02 -7.50
CA GLU A 14 16.63 3.91 -7.57
C GLU A 14 17.18 2.53 -7.14
N SER A 15 16.37 1.70 -6.49
CA SER A 15 16.74 0.33 -6.11
C SER A 15 16.11 -0.74 -7.02
N TRP A 16 15.54 -0.34 -8.16
CA TRP A 16 14.98 -1.29 -9.12
C TRP A 16 16.10 -1.96 -9.91
N GLN A 17 16.31 -3.25 -9.66
CA GLN A 17 17.30 -4.09 -10.37
C GLN A 17 16.84 -4.48 -11.79
N GLN A 18 16.09 -3.63 -12.50
CA GLN A 18 15.63 -3.95 -13.85
C GLN A 18 16.60 -3.43 -14.91
N GLU A 19 17.01 -4.32 -15.81
CA GLU A 19 18.09 -4.09 -16.76
C GLU A 19 17.60 -3.52 -18.11
N THR A 20 16.27 -3.48 -18.35
CA THR A 20 15.70 -3.01 -19.61
C THR A 20 14.70 -1.88 -19.43
N GLY A 21 14.75 -0.91 -20.35
CA GLY A 21 13.86 0.27 -20.32
C GLY A 21 12.37 -0.07 -20.40
N LEU A 22 12.00 -1.15 -21.10
CA LEU A 22 10.60 -1.60 -21.19
C LEU A 22 10.07 -2.11 -19.84
N ALA A 23 10.88 -2.87 -19.11
CA ALA A 23 10.49 -3.39 -17.80
C ALA A 23 10.30 -2.22 -16.81
N ILE A 24 11.23 -1.26 -16.82
CA ILE A 24 11.16 -0.04 -16.02
C ILE A 24 9.88 0.74 -16.37
N ALA A 25 9.57 0.91 -17.66
CA ALA A 25 8.38 1.63 -18.12
C ALA A 25 7.08 0.97 -17.64
N LYS A 26 6.97 -0.37 -17.72
CA LYS A 26 5.80 -1.11 -17.23
C LYS A 26 5.60 -0.91 -15.73
N ARG A 27 6.66 -1.07 -14.94
CA ARG A 27 6.61 -0.91 -13.49
C ARG A 27 6.31 0.55 -13.11
N LEU A 28 6.86 1.51 -13.84
CA LEU A 28 6.56 2.93 -13.66
C LEU A 28 5.08 3.24 -13.89
N LEU A 29 4.46 2.65 -14.91
CA LEU A 29 3.05 2.86 -15.23
C LEU A 29 2.12 2.42 -14.08
N VAL A 30 2.37 1.23 -13.52
CA VAL A 30 1.65 0.71 -12.36
C VAL A 30 1.81 1.63 -11.15
N VAL A 31 3.04 2.08 -10.89
CA VAL A 31 3.36 3.01 -9.79
C VAL A 31 2.69 4.37 -9.97
N CYS A 32 2.66 4.90 -11.19
CA CYS A 32 1.99 6.16 -11.49
C CYS A 32 0.49 6.06 -11.17
N MET A 33 -0.18 4.97 -11.56
CA MET A 33 -1.59 4.75 -11.26
C MET A 33 -1.85 4.64 -9.76
N ALA A 34 -1.01 3.92 -9.02
CA ALA A 34 -1.12 3.84 -7.56
C ALA A 34 -0.99 5.23 -6.90
N CYS A 35 -0.09 6.09 -7.42
CA CYS A 35 0.06 7.46 -6.93
C CYS A 35 -1.17 8.33 -7.23
N VAL A 36 -1.80 8.18 -8.39
CA VAL A 36 -3.02 8.90 -8.76
C VAL A 36 -4.17 8.54 -7.84
N VAL A 37 -4.40 7.24 -7.61
CA VAL A 37 -5.46 6.75 -6.71
C VAL A 37 -5.29 7.34 -5.29
N VAL A 38 -4.06 7.33 -4.76
CA VAL A 38 -3.78 7.93 -3.45
C VAL A 38 -4.02 9.43 -3.43
N TRP A 39 -3.75 10.13 -4.53
CA TRP A 39 -4.05 11.55 -4.65
C TRP A 39 -5.54 11.85 -4.68
N GLU A 40 -6.33 11.06 -5.39
CA GLU A 40 -7.79 11.21 -5.38
C GLU A 40 -8.36 10.96 -3.98
N ILE A 41 -7.89 9.91 -3.30
CA ILE A 41 -8.27 9.61 -1.90
C ILE A 41 -7.84 10.75 -0.98
N ALA A 42 -6.67 11.36 -1.18
CA ALA A 42 -6.20 12.49 -0.37
C ALA A 42 -7.02 13.77 -0.62
N ALA A 43 -7.42 14.02 -1.86
CA ALA A 43 -8.14 15.23 -2.26
C ALA A 43 -9.64 15.19 -1.97
N ALA A 44 -10.24 14.00 -1.89
CA ALA A 44 -11.68 13.84 -1.67
C ALA A 44 -12.14 14.39 -0.31
N LYS A 45 -13.12 15.30 -0.31
CA LYS A 45 -13.61 15.98 0.92
C LYS A 45 -14.76 15.26 1.62
N SER A 46 -15.25 14.15 1.07
CA SER A 46 -16.38 13.42 1.64
C SER A 46 -16.03 12.74 2.96
N GLU A 47 -17.02 12.54 3.84
CA GLU A 47 -16.81 11.82 5.09
C GLU A 47 -16.41 10.36 4.83
N LYS A 48 -16.94 9.74 3.75
CA LYS A 48 -16.50 8.41 3.30
C LYS A 48 -15.00 8.36 3.00
N ALA A 49 -14.46 9.37 2.31
CA ALA A 49 -13.03 9.44 2.02
C ALA A 49 -12.20 9.64 3.29
N LYS A 50 -12.72 10.38 4.27
CA LYS A 50 -12.06 10.56 5.58
C LYS A 50 -12.02 9.25 6.39
N THR A 51 -13.11 8.49 6.39
CA THR A 51 -13.15 7.15 6.99
C THR A 51 -12.14 6.23 6.31
N LEU A 52 -12.12 6.21 4.97
CA LEU A 52 -11.16 5.42 4.21
C LEU A 52 -9.71 5.82 4.54
N ARG A 53 -9.37 7.12 4.51
CA ARG A 53 -8.03 7.60 4.90
C ARG A 53 -7.64 7.13 6.29
N THR A 54 -8.55 7.23 7.26
CA THR A 54 -8.28 6.82 8.65
C THR A 54 -7.99 5.32 8.73
N PHE A 55 -8.77 4.51 8.03
CA PHE A 55 -8.55 3.06 7.93
C PHE A 55 -7.20 2.73 7.29
N LEU A 56 -6.87 3.35 6.15
CA LEU A 56 -5.60 3.13 5.46
C LEU A 56 -4.39 3.55 6.32
N ILE A 57 -4.49 4.65 7.07
CA ILE A 57 -3.40 5.06 7.98
C ILE A 57 -3.18 4.00 9.07
N LYS A 58 -4.23 3.46 9.68
CA LYS A 58 -4.11 2.38 10.67
C LYS A 58 -3.44 1.14 10.07
N LEU A 59 -3.85 0.77 8.85
CA LEU A 59 -3.33 -0.40 8.16
C LEU A 59 -1.88 -0.22 7.69
N SER A 60 -1.45 1.02 7.47
CA SER A 60 -0.10 1.33 6.98
C SER A 60 1.02 0.96 7.96
N GLY A 61 0.70 0.78 9.25
CA GLY A 61 1.68 0.55 10.31
C GLY A 61 2.66 1.71 10.54
N ARG A 62 2.48 2.86 9.87
CA ARG A 62 3.38 4.01 9.96
C ARG A 62 3.00 4.92 11.13
N GLN A 63 3.99 5.31 11.90
CA GLN A 63 3.81 6.34 12.93
C GLN A 63 3.63 7.71 12.27
N MET A 64 2.57 8.41 12.67
CA MET A 64 2.23 9.73 12.15
C MET A 64 2.91 10.83 12.97
N GLU A 65 3.37 11.88 12.29
CA GLU A 65 3.82 13.10 12.96
C GLU A 65 2.64 13.79 13.66
N TRP A 66 2.93 14.44 14.80
CA TRP A 66 1.93 15.18 15.56
C TRP A 66 1.25 16.26 14.71
N GLY A 67 -0.09 16.34 14.81
CA GLY A 67 -0.90 17.31 14.06
C GLY A 67 -1.18 16.95 12.59
N LYS A 68 -0.61 15.88 12.03
CA LYS A 68 -0.93 15.40 10.67
C LYS A 68 -1.93 14.25 10.69
N SER A 69 -3.10 14.49 10.12
CA SER A 69 -4.17 13.49 10.03
C SER A 69 -3.86 12.35 9.05
N PHE A 70 -3.09 12.61 7.99
CA PHE A 70 -2.59 11.61 7.05
C PHE A 70 -1.38 12.14 6.29
N THR A 71 -0.64 11.24 5.64
CA THR A 71 0.37 11.57 4.62
C THR A 71 0.19 10.64 3.43
N ASN A 72 0.49 11.12 2.22
CA ASN A 72 0.36 10.28 1.02
C ASN A 72 1.19 8.98 1.07
N PRO A 73 2.43 8.95 1.62
CA PRO A 73 3.17 7.70 1.77
C PRO A 73 2.47 6.70 2.70
N ALA A 74 1.84 7.18 3.78
CA ALA A 74 1.10 6.32 4.69
C ALA A 74 -0.21 5.82 4.05
N LEU A 75 -0.91 6.67 3.30
CA LEU A 75 -2.08 6.25 2.52
C LEU A 75 -1.72 5.18 1.47
N LEU A 76 -0.61 5.37 0.75
CA LEU A 76 -0.15 4.40 -0.25
C LEU A 76 0.23 3.06 0.39
N ALA A 77 0.97 3.08 1.50
CA ALA A 77 1.33 1.87 2.23
C ALA A 77 0.10 1.13 2.77
N GLY A 78 -0.87 1.86 3.33
CA GLY A 78 -2.14 1.28 3.75
C GLY A 78 -2.95 0.70 2.60
N LEU A 79 -3.01 1.40 1.46
CA LEU A 79 -3.75 0.94 0.28
C LEU A 79 -3.16 -0.36 -0.28
N TRP A 80 -1.82 -0.47 -0.30
CA TRP A 80 -1.15 -1.70 -0.71
C TRP A 80 -1.58 -2.89 0.15
N VAL A 81 -1.49 -2.77 1.47
CA VAL A 81 -1.89 -3.84 2.40
C VAL A 81 -3.38 -4.18 2.22
N PHE A 82 -4.24 -3.18 2.06
CA PHE A 82 -5.68 -3.41 1.87
C PHE A 82 -6.00 -4.18 0.59
N LEU A 83 -5.30 -3.90 -0.51
CA LEU A 83 -5.48 -4.63 -1.78
C LEU A 83 -4.94 -6.05 -1.66
N SER A 84 -3.76 -6.24 -1.05
CA SER A 84 -3.22 -7.59 -0.82
C SER A 84 -4.12 -8.44 0.08
N MET A 85 -4.74 -7.84 1.10
CA MET A 85 -5.70 -8.56 1.95
C MET A 85 -6.95 -8.98 1.17
N GLN A 86 -7.46 -8.13 0.28
CA GLN A 86 -8.59 -8.51 -0.58
C GLN A 86 -8.23 -9.68 -1.49
N GLU A 87 -7.06 -9.63 -2.13
CA GLU A 87 -6.58 -10.74 -2.97
C GLU A 87 -6.45 -12.04 -2.17
N VAL A 88 -5.94 -11.99 -0.94
CA VAL A 88 -5.88 -13.15 -0.04
C VAL A 88 -7.28 -13.68 0.29
N LEU A 89 -8.23 -12.80 0.60
CA LEU A 89 -9.61 -13.20 0.90
C LEU A 89 -10.36 -13.74 -0.31
N ASP A 90 -10.00 -13.30 -1.53
CA ASP A 90 -10.60 -13.76 -2.77
C ASP A 90 -10.00 -15.10 -3.25
N CYS A 91 -8.72 -15.35 -2.97
CA CYS A 91 -8.01 -16.53 -3.45
C CYS A 91 -8.00 -17.71 -2.48
N TYR A 92 -8.20 -17.49 -1.18
CA TYR A 92 -8.10 -18.54 -0.17
C TYR A 92 -9.39 -18.67 0.63
N SER A 93 -9.77 -19.91 0.91
CA SER A 93 -10.88 -20.18 1.82
C SER A 93 -10.47 -19.91 3.28
N PRO A 94 -11.44 -19.67 4.18
CA PRO A 94 -11.15 -19.53 5.60
C PRO A 94 -10.40 -20.73 6.19
N GLU A 95 -10.68 -21.95 5.71
CA GLU A 95 -10.03 -23.17 6.15
C GLU A 95 -8.57 -23.22 5.70
N GLU A 96 -8.27 -22.87 4.45
CA GLU A 96 -6.89 -22.80 3.94
C GLU A 96 -6.06 -21.76 4.71
N LEU A 97 -6.65 -20.60 5.02
CA LEU A 97 -6.01 -19.57 5.84
C LEU A 97 -5.74 -20.04 7.28
N ALA A 98 -6.64 -20.81 7.89
CA ALA A 98 -6.44 -21.37 9.21
C ALA A 98 -5.26 -22.37 9.23
N THR A 99 -5.16 -23.25 8.23
CA THR A 99 -4.02 -24.18 8.10
C THR A 99 -2.69 -23.44 7.93
N LEU A 100 -2.67 -22.37 7.12
CA LEU A 100 -1.47 -21.53 6.97
C LEU A 100 -1.10 -20.82 8.28
N GLN A 101 -2.11 -20.39 9.06
CA GLN A 101 -1.89 -19.76 10.36
C GLN A 101 -1.29 -20.75 11.38
N GLU A 102 -1.80 -21.97 11.45
CA GLU A 102 -1.24 -23.04 12.30
C GLU A 102 0.22 -23.31 11.93
N THR A 103 0.49 -23.49 10.63
CA THR A 103 1.85 -23.71 10.13
C THR A 103 2.79 -22.55 10.50
N ALA A 104 2.30 -21.30 10.46
CA ALA A 104 3.11 -20.14 10.81
C ALA A 104 3.43 -20.07 12.32
N GLN A 105 2.53 -20.57 13.18
CA GLN A 105 2.75 -20.59 14.64
C GLN A 105 3.94 -21.48 15.02
N ASP A 106 4.17 -22.57 14.30
CA ASP A 106 5.28 -23.50 14.53
C ASP A 106 6.67 -22.85 14.33
N PHE A 107 6.76 -21.76 13.56
CA PHE A 107 8.00 -21.00 13.37
C PHE A 107 8.14 -19.79 14.30
N LEU A 108 7.06 -19.41 14.99
CA LEU A 108 7.02 -18.26 15.90
C LEU A 108 7.18 -18.66 17.37
N MET A 109 7.09 -19.95 17.69
CA MET A 109 7.44 -20.56 18.98
C MET A 109 8.86 -21.15 18.95
#